data_AF-A0A3D4CCX8-F1
#
_entry.id   AF-A0A3D4CCX8-F1
#
_cell.length_a   1.000
_cell.length_b   1.000
_cell.length_c   1.000
_cell.angle_alpha   90.00
_cell.angle_beta   90.00
_cell.angle_gamma   90.00
#
_symmetry.space_group_name_H-M   'P 1'
#
loop_
_entity.id
_entity.type
_entity.pdbx_description
1 polymer ?
#
loop_
_entity_poly.entity_id
_entity_poly.type
_entity_poly.pdbx_seq_one_letter_code
_entity_poly.pdbx_strand_id
1 'polypeptide(L)'
;MIGGNKNGVLEIKTTTIQQSSQWEHWNGQVPDYYYTQILHQFLATGYDFAILRADIRYYKGTELRHTVRDYFFERDDEQIKADMEYLLHKEKEFWNCVQTRKVPNLILPEI
;
A
#
# COMPACT_ATOMS: atom_id res chain seq x y z
N MET A 1 -8.53 19.24 -26.12
CA MET A 1 -7.75 19.27 -24.86
C MET A 1 -6.75 18.14 -24.94
N ILE A 2 -5.45 18.43 -24.86
CA ILE A 2 -4.39 17.42 -24.90
C ILE A 2 -4.31 16.82 -23.49
N GLY A 3 -5.13 15.80 -23.22
CA GLY A 3 -4.97 14.98 -22.02
C GLY A 3 -3.79 14.05 -22.24
N GLY A 4 -2.65 14.33 -21.60
CA GLY A 4 -1.49 13.44 -21.68
C GLY A 4 -1.83 12.03 -21.21
N ASN A 5 -1.19 11.02 -21.80
CA ASN A 5 -1.30 9.64 -21.33
C ASN A 5 -0.75 9.57 -19.90
N LYS A 6 -1.63 9.41 -18.91
CA LYS A 6 -1.23 9.09 -17.54
C LYS A 6 -0.82 7.62 -17.46
N ASN A 7 0.31 7.35 -16.82
CA ASN A 7 0.76 6.00 -16.51
C ASN A 7 0.26 5.60 -15.12
N GLY A 8 -0.21 4.35 -15.02
CA GLY A 8 -0.80 3.82 -13.80
C GLY A 8 -0.10 2.56 -13.31
N VAL A 9 -0.04 2.40 -11.99
CA VAL A 9 0.35 1.15 -11.33
C VAL A 9 -0.90 0.29 -11.11
N LEU A 10 -0.81 -1.01 -11.36
CA LEU A 10 -1.85 -1.98 -11.02
C LEU A 10 -1.29 -2.96 -9.99
N GLU A 11 -1.81 -2.88 -8.76
CA GLU A 11 -1.44 -3.74 -7.64
C GLU A 11 -2.59 -4.72 -7.36
N ILE A 12 -2.38 -6.02 -7.55
CA ILE A 12 -3.42 -7.03 -7.34
C ILE A 12 -3.08 -7.87 -6.11
N LYS A 13 -4.03 -7.97 -5.17
CA LYS A 13 -3.91 -8.79 -3.98
C LYS A 13 -5.06 -9.76 -3.86
N THR A 14 -4.77 -10.96 -3.39
CA THR A 14 -5.75 -11.90 -2.89
C THR A 14 -5.49 -12.12 -1.41
N THR A 15 -6.52 -11.96 -0.58
CA THR A 15 -6.42 -12.15 0.86
C THR A 15 -7.58 -12.97 1.40
N THR A 16 -7.44 -13.53 2.59
CA THR A 16 -8.52 -14.25 3.28
C THR A 16 -8.76 -13.63 4.64
N ILE A 17 -10.00 -13.22 4.90
CA ILE A 17 -10.47 -12.78 6.20
C ILE A 17 -10.74 -14.00 7.08
N GLN A 18 -9.98 -14.11 8.16
CA GLN A 18 -10.10 -15.17 9.17
C GLN A 18 -10.96 -14.75 10.35
N GLN A 19 -10.99 -13.45 10.67
CA GLN A 19 -11.76 -12.88 11.77
C GLN A 19 -12.39 -11.55 11.37
N SER A 20 -13.55 -11.22 11.95
CA SER A 20 -14.35 -10.06 11.53
C SER A 20 -13.60 -8.73 11.63
N SER A 21 -12.73 -8.56 12.62
CA SER A 21 -11.94 -7.33 12.81
C SER A 21 -11.02 -7.01 11.63
N GLN A 22 -10.61 -8.00 10.84
CA GLN A 22 -9.75 -7.76 9.66
C GLN A 22 -10.49 -6.99 8.56
N TRP A 23 -11.82 -6.94 8.57
CA TRP A 23 -12.59 -6.12 7.63
C TRP A 23 -12.37 -4.63 7.81
N GLU A 24 -12.01 -4.18 9.02
CA GLU A 24 -11.78 -2.76 9.29
C GLU A 24 -10.62 -2.20 8.45
N HIS A 25 -9.58 -3.01 8.19
CA HIS A 25 -8.48 -2.63 7.32
C HIS A 25 -8.87 -2.44 5.84
N TRP A 26 -10.10 -2.82 5.47
CA TRP A 26 -10.61 -2.69 4.11
C TRP A 26 -11.78 -1.71 4.00
N ASN A 27 -12.19 -1.09 5.11
CA ASN A 27 -13.35 -0.19 5.16
C ASN A 27 -12.92 1.26 4.88
N GLY A 28 -13.05 1.71 3.62
CA GLY A 28 -12.60 3.04 3.21
C GLY A 28 -11.08 3.24 3.22
N GLN A 29 -10.33 2.16 3.49
CA GLN A 29 -8.87 2.13 3.58
C GLN A 29 -8.33 0.80 3.05
N VAL A 30 -7.01 0.69 2.95
CA VAL A 30 -6.28 -0.55 2.69
C VAL A 30 -5.29 -0.80 3.83
N PRO A 31 -4.89 -2.06 4.10
CA PRO A 31 -3.84 -2.33 5.08
C PRO A 31 -2.53 -1.56 4.79
N ASP A 32 -1.89 -1.03 5.83
CA ASP A 32 -0.71 -0.15 5.72
C ASP A 32 0.41 -0.75 4.86
N TYR A 33 0.68 -2.04 4.99
CA TYR A 33 1.73 -2.70 4.21
C TYR A 33 1.45 -2.73 2.71
N TYR A 34 0.18 -2.69 2.28
CA TYR A 34 -0.17 -2.49 0.89
C TYR A 34 -0.13 -1.02 0.48
N TYR A 35 -0.54 -0.11 1.37
CA TYR A 35 -0.40 1.33 1.13
C TYR A 35 1.08 1.72 0.93
N THR A 36 1.98 1.24 1.78
CA THR A 36 3.42 1.43 1.63
C THR A 36 3.97 0.88 0.31
N GLN A 37 3.44 -0.25 -0.18
CA GLN A 37 3.81 -0.77 -1.51
C GLN A 37 3.41 0.19 -2.64
N ILE A 38 2.20 0.77 -2.57
CA ILE A 38 1.76 1.78 -3.53
C ILE A 38 2.68 3.01 -3.51
N LEU A 39 3.00 3.54 -2.32
CA LEU A 39 3.92 4.67 -2.18
C LEU A 39 5.30 4.37 -2.77
N HIS A 40 5.86 3.19 -2.47
CA HIS A 40 7.14 2.75 -3.03
C HIS A 40 7.08 2.64 -4.55
N GLN A 41 6.00 2.09 -5.11
CA GLN A 41 5.82 1.99 -6.55
C GLN A 41 5.71 3.38 -7.21
N PHE A 42 5.07 4.35 -6.57
CA PHE A 42 5.10 5.73 -7.05
C PHE A 42 6.52 6.30 -7.05
N LEU A 43 7.28 6.13 -5.96
CA LEU A 43 8.66 6.58 -5.88
C LEU A 43 9.54 5.95 -6.96
N ALA A 44 9.40 4.64 -7.19
CA ALA A 44 10.23 3.89 -8.12
C ALA A 44 9.90 4.15 -9.61
N THR A 45 8.63 4.38 -9.93
CA THR A 45 8.17 4.46 -11.34
C THR A 45 7.95 5.89 -11.84
N GLY A 46 7.68 6.84 -10.93
CA GLY A 46 7.25 8.18 -11.34
C GLY A 46 5.82 8.25 -11.91
N TYR A 47 5.03 7.17 -11.81
CA TYR A 47 3.68 7.11 -12.39
C TYR A 47 2.66 7.99 -11.66
N ASP A 48 1.58 8.30 -12.36
CA ASP A 48 0.62 9.35 -11.99
C ASP A 48 -0.48 8.86 -11.04
N PHE A 49 -0.84 7.58 -11.13
CA PHE A 49 -1.89 6.98 -10.29
C PHE A 49 -1.64 5.49 -10.04
N ALA A 50 -2.34 4.93 -9.07
CA ALA A 50 -2.33 3.51 -8.79
C ALA A 50 -3.75 2.99 -8.52
N ILE A 51 -3.99 1.75 -8.94
CA ILE A 51 -5.19 1.00 -8.58
C ILE A 51 -4.76 -0.23 -7.81
N LEU A 52 -5.20 -0.34 -6.57
CA LEU A 52 -5.11 -1.58 -5.82
C LEU A 52 -6.43 -2.35 -5.98
N ARG A 53 -6.36 -3.54 -6.59
CA ARG A 53 -7.48 -4.48 -6.69
C ARG A 53 -7.30 -5.60 -5.67
N ALA A 54 -8.22 -5.68 -4.71
CA ALA A 54 -8.23 -6.70 -3.67
C ALA A 54 -9.34 -7.73 -3.91
N ASP A 55 -8.98 -8.98 -4.18
CA ASP A 55 -9.84 -10.16 -4.09
C ASP A 55 -9.86 -10.66 -2.63
N ILE A 56 -10.88 -10.25 -1.87
CA ILE A 56 -11.00 -10.53 -0.43
C ILE A 56 -11.93 -11.72 -0.25
N ARG A 57 -11.36 -12.84 0.20
CA ARG A 57 -12.06 -14.09 0.47
C ARG A 57 -12.46 -14.19 1.92
N TYR A 58 -13.58 -14.83 2.22
CA TYR A 58 -14.07 -15.01 3.59
C TYR A 58 -15.05 -16.19 3.67
N TYR A 59 -15.18 -16.78 4.85
CA TYR A 59 -16.15 -17.84 5.08
C TYR A 59 -17.45 -17.28 5.66
N LYS A 60 -18.58 -17.77 5.14
CA LYS A 60 -19.90 -17.62 5.77
C LYS A 60 -20.40 -19.01 6.15
N GLY A 61 -20.20 -19.41 7.40
CA GLY A 61 -20.33 -20.81 7.79
C GLY A 61 -19.24 -21.65 7.13
N THR A 62 -19.61 -22.68 6.37
CA THR A 62 -18.67 -23.52 5.61
C THR A 62 -18.48 -23.07 4.15
N GLU A 63 -19.23 -22.07 3.70
CA GLU A 63 -19.18 -21.59 2.32
C GLU A 63 -18.07 -20.54 2.15
N LEU A 64 -17.13 -20.79 1.24
CA LEU A 64 -16.13 -19.82 0.84
C LEU A 64 -16.76 -18.81 -0.13
N ARG A 65 -16.68 -17.54 0.22
CA ARG A 65 -17.12 -16.41 -0.60
C ARG A 65 -15.97 -15.47 -0.86
N HIS A 66 -16.16 -14.56 -1.81
CA HIS A 66 -15.21 -13.48 -2.06
C HIS A 66 -15.91 -12.20 -2.49
N THR A 67 -15.21 -11.08 -2.32
CA THR A 67 -15.61 -9.77 -2.84
C THR A 67 -14.39 -9.10 -3.43
N VAL A 68 -14.57 -8.42 -4.55
CA VAL A 68 -13.52 -7.59 -5.16
C VAL A 68 -13.73 -6.14 -4.74
N ARG A 69 -12.65 -5.47 -4.32
CA ARG A 69 -12.64 -4.02 -4.04
C ARG A 69 -11.49 -3.37 -4.79
N ASP A 70 -11.78 -2.23 -5.41
CA ASP A 70 -10.79 -1.41 -6.10
C ASP A 70 -10.57 -0.12 -5.32
N TYR A 71 -9.32 0.23 -5.07
CA TYR A 71 -8.89 1.44 -4.37
C TYR A 71 -8.01 2.25 -5.32
N PHE A 72 -8.38 3.50 -5.52
CA PHE A 72 -7.67 4.42 -6.41
C PHE A 72 -6.83 5.39 -5.59
N PHE A 73 -5.60 5.61 -6.05
CA PHE A 73 -4.65 6.53 -5.44
C PHE A 73 -4.11 7.46 -6.52
N GLU A 74 -4.15 8.77 -6.28
CA GLU A 74 -3.57 9.77 -7.17
C GLU A 74 -2.27 10.27 -6.58
N ARG A 75 -1.16 10.19 -7.33
CA ARG A 75 0.16 10.59 -6.86
C ARG A 75 0.18 12.04 -6.37
N ASP A 76 -0.60 12.89 -7.03
CA ASP A 76 -0.65 14.32 -6.77
C ASP A 76 -1.50 14.70 -5.54
N ASP A 77 -2.12 13.74 -4.86
CA ASP A 77 -2.77 13.96 -3.57
C ASP A 77 -1.75 14.41 -2.51
N GLU A 78 -2.10 15.44 -1.73
CA GLU A 78 -1.18 16.07 -0.77
C GLU A 78 -0.75 15.12 0.36
N GLN A 79 -1.64 14.24 0.82
CA GLN A 79 -1.29 13.23 1.82
C GLN A 79 -0.33 12.20 1.23
N ILE A 80 -0.59 11.75 0.01
CA ILE A 80 0.28 10.80 -0.69
C ILE A 80 1.68 11.38 -0.92
N LYS A 81 1.80 12.66 -1.28
CA LYS A 81 3.11 13.34 -1.40
C LYS A 81 3.87 13.34 -0.08
N ALA A 82 3.21 13.72 1.02
CA ALA A 82 3.83 13.76 2.35
C ALA A 82 4.29 12.36 2.78
N ASP A 83 3.46 11.34 2.55
CA ASP A 83 3.79 9.96 2.93
C ASP A 83 4.89 9.36 2.04
N MET A 84 4.94 9.70 0.74
CA MET A 84 6.06 9.36 -0.13
C MET A 84 7.37 9.99 0.33
N GLU A 85 7.36 11.26 0.77
CA GLU A 85 8.56 11.93 1.29
C GLU A 85 9.07 11.24 2.56
N TYR A 86 8.15 10.94 3.49
CA TYR A 86 8.47 10.21 4.71
C TYR A 86 9.04 8.81 4.39
N LEU A 87 8.38 8.06 3.51
CA LEU A 87 8.81 6.73 3.11
C LEU A 87 10.20 6.76 2.47
N LEU A 88 10.43 7.66 1.51
CA LEU A 88 11.72 7.81 0.84
C LEU A 88 12.85 8.12 1.83
N HIS A 89 12.57 8.97 2.82
CA HIS A 89 13.53 9.26 3.88
C HIS A 89 13.89 7.98 4.67
N LYS A 90 12.88 7.23 5.12
CA LYS A 90 13.09 5.97 5.86
C LYS A 90 13.78 4.88 5.03
N GLU A 91 13.44 4.76 3.76
CA GLU A 91 14.10 3.82 2.85
C GLU A 91 15.58 4.15 2.66
N LYS A 92 15.95 5.44 2.56
CA LYS A 92 17.35 5.87 2.50
C LYS A 92 18.11 5.58 3.80
N GLU A 93 17.50 5.84 4.96
CA GLU A 93 18.08 5.50 6.26
C GLU A 93 18.36 3.99 6.36
N PHE A 94 17.39 3.17 5.95
CA PHE A 94 17.54 1.72 5.92
C PHE A 94 18.60 1.27 4.92
N TRP A 95 18.61 1.83 3.71
CA TRP A 95 19.60 1.50 2.68
C TRP A 95 21.04 1.80 3.15
N ASN A 96 21.25 2.92 3.84
CA ASN A 96 22.55 3.22 4.44
C ASN A 96 22.95 2.17 5.50
N CYS A 97 22.01 1.65 6.29
CA CYS A 97 22.27 0.55 7.22
C CYS A 97 22.75 -0.71 6.47
N VAL A 98 22.10 -1.05 5.35
CA VAL A 98 22.53 -2.16 4.48
C VAL A 98 23.95 -1.95 3.96
N GLN A 99 24.24 -0.77 3.40
CA GLN A 99 25.55 -0.45 2.82
C GLN A 99 26.67 -0.49 3.86
N THR A 100 26.39 -0.03 5.08
CA THR A 100 27.36 0.03 6.19
C THR A 100 27.40 -1.24 7.03
N ARG A 101 26.58 -2.24 6.71
CA ARG A 101 26.38 -3.48 7.51
C ARG A 101 26.04 -3.19 8.97
N LYS A 102 25.29 -2.12 9.22
CA LYS A 102 24.78 -1.74 10.54
C LYS A 102 23.37 -2.29 10.71
N VAL A 103 23.07 -2.86 11.88
CA VAL A 103 21.71 -3.28 12.22
C VAL A 103 20.83 -2.03 12.37
N PRO A 104 19.67 -1.96 11.69
CA PRO A 104 18.75 -0.83 11.84
C PRO A 104 18.17 -0.78 13.27
N ASN A 105 17.83 0.42 13.73
CA ASN A 105 17.22 0.60 15.04
C ASN A 105 15.84 -0.08 15.09
N LEU A 106 15.52 -0.74 16.21
CA LEU A 106 14.18 -1.28 16.46
C LEU A 106 13.22 -0.13 16.80
N ILE A 107 12.16 0.01 16.02
CA ILE A 107 11.03 0.90 16.37
C ILE A 107 10.08 0.09 17.24
N LEU A 108 9.89 0.51 18.49
CA LEU A 108 8.90 -0.08 19.40
C LEU A 108 7.53 0.55 19.10
N PRO A 109 6.43 -0.25 19.11
CA PRO A 109 5.10 0.32 19.02
C PRO A 109 4.82 1.27 20.21
N GLU A 110 3.98 2.27 19.99
CA GLU A 110 3.45 3.08 21.09
C GLU A 110 2.64 2.19 22.04
N ILE A 111 2.81 2.40 23.35
CA ILE A 111 2.14 1.62 24.43
C ILE A 111 0.71 2.08 24.59
#